data_AF-A0AAE1FXU2-F1
#
_entry.id   AF-A0AAE1FXU2-F1
#
_cell.length_a   1.000
_cell.length_b   1.000
_cell.length_c   1.000
_cell.angle_alpha   90.00
_cell.angle_beta   90.00
_cell.angle_gamma   90.00
#
_symmetry.space_group_name_H-M   'P 1'
#
loop_
_entity.id
_entity.type
_entity.pdbx_description
1 polymer ?
#
loop_
_entity_poly.entity_id
_entity_poly.type
_entity_poly.pdbx_seq_one_letter_code
_entity_poly.pdbx_strand_id
1 'polypeptide(L)'
;MQELIITAYGGSDETLVKTFQKATFSFEQFIHHVLWTHELKLPDIHWLSIFNTCHPCFYHYDYVIHLETVQEDVRDLLSLTQFQLNSDEYPFPALHVTKEGTSSDSFYFANIPSHVMQRIFHVYALDFKLFGYSKNV
;
A
#
# COMPACT_ATOMS: atom_id res chain seq x y z
N MET A 1 -16.20 6.81 15.33
CA MET A 1 -15.44 5.97 14.38
C MET A 1 -13.93 6.08 14.65
N GLN A 2 -13.37 7.29 14.71
CA GLN A 2 -11.97 7.51 15.15
C GLN A 2 -11.61 6.89 16.51
N GLU A 3 -12.50 6.99 17.51
CA GLU A 3 -12.24 6.41 18.84
C GLU A 3 -12.10 4.88 18.84
N LEU A 4 -12.84 4.16 17.98
CA LEU A 4 -12.75 2.69 17.92
C LEU A 4 -11.46 2.23 17.24
N ILE A 5 -10.98 2.96 16.24
CA ILE A 5 -9.70 2.70 15.57
C ILE A 5 -8.54 3.00 16.52
N ILE A 6 -8.58 4.11 17.26
CA ILE A 6 -7.60 4.44 18.30
C ILE A 6 -7.64 3.41 19.44
N THR A 7 -8.82 2.86 19.78
CA THR A 7 -8.92 1.79 20.77
C THR A 7 -8.35 0.46 20.25
N ALA A 8 -8.52 0.16 18.97
CA ALA A 8 -8.03 -1.07 18.36
C ALA A 8 -6.52 -1.03 18.02
N TYR A 9 -5.99 0.14 17.68
CA TYR A 9 -4.64 0.30 17.10
C TYR A 9 -3.82 1.47 17.68
N GLY A 10 -4.41 2.34 18.51
CA GLY A 10 -3.81 3.61 18.93
C GLY A 10 -2.92 3.54 20.17
N GLY A 11 -2.71 2.36 20.77
CA GLY A 11 -1.79 2.18 21.88
C GLY A 11 -1.10 0.83 21.85
N SER A 12 0.23 0.83 21.92
CA SER A 12 0.98 -0.40 22.15
C SER A 12 0.83 -0.81 23.62
N ASP A 13 -0.05 -1.78 23.91
CA ASP A 13 -0.04 -2.44 25.21
C ASP A 13 1.29 -3.20 25.34
N GLU A 14 2.16 -2.76 26.25
CA GLU A 14 3.47 -3.39 26.48
C GLU A 14 3.38 -4.89 26.78
N THR A 15 2.27 -5.33 27.37
CA THR A 15 2.00 -6.74 27.65
C THR A 15 1.75 -7.49 26.35
N LEU A 16 0.88 -6.97 25.48
CA LEU A 16 0.60 -7.58 24.18
C LEU A 16 1.84 -7.58 23.29
N VAL A 17 2.62 -6.49 23.27
CA VAL A 17 3.88 -6.42 22.54
C VAL A 17 4.85 -7.50 23.00
N LYS A 18 5.02 -7.70 24.32
CA LYS A 18 5.88 -8.76 24.86
C LYS A 18 5.33 -10.16 24.56
N THR A 19 4.03 -10.38 24.70
CA THR A 19 3.40 -11.69 24.48
C THR A 19 3.46 -12.12 23.02
N PHE A 20 3.21 -11.20 22.09
CA PHE A 20 3.13 -11.49 20.66
C PHE A 20 4.40 -11.09 19.90
N GLN A 21 5.49 -10.73 20.58
CA GLN A 21 6.76 -10.31 19.95
C GLN A 21 7.29 -11.33 18.92
N LYS A 22 7.03 -12.62 19.14
CA LYS A 22 7.46 -13.72 18.27
C LYS A 22 6.32 -14.32 17.44
N ALA A 23 5.12 -13.77 17.53
CA ALA A 23 4.01 -14.22 16.70
C ALA A 23 4.34 -13.95 15.23
N THR A 24 4.10 -14.94 14.38
CA THR A 24 4.24 -14.81 12.94
C THR A 24 2.93 -15.20 12.30
N PHE A 25 2.58 -14.52 11.22
CA PHE A 25 1.36 -14.76 10.47
C PHE A 25 1.72 -14.96 9.01
N SER A 26 1.02 -15.87 8.35
CA SER A 26 1.11 -16.00 6.89
C SER A 26 0.47 -14.79 6.20
N PHE A 27 0.87 -14.55 4.96
CA PHE A 27 0.24 -13.51 4.14
C PHE A 27 -1.26 -13.77 3.91
N GLU A 28 -1.67 -15.03 3.76
CA GLU A 28 -3.08 -15.40 3.66
C GLU A 28 -3.88 -14.99 4.90
N GLN A 29 -3.34 -15.24 6.10
CA GLN A 29 -3.97 -14.80 7.35
C GLN A 29 -4.09 -13.26 7.41
N PHE A 30 -3.09 -12.54 6.93
CA PHE A 30 -3.15 -11.09 6.83
C PHE A 30 -4.26 -10.63 5.88
N ILE A 31 -4.38 -11.23 4.69
CA ILE A 31 -5.45 -10.91 3.73
C ILE A 31 -6.84 -11.16 4.33
N HIS A 32 -7.03 -12.27 5.04
CA HIS A 32 -8.28 -12.54 5.75
C HIS A 32 -8.56 -11.52 6.86
N HIS A 33 -7.54 -11.09 7.60
CA HIS A 33 -7.66 -10.03 8.60
C HIS A 33 -8.09 -8.70 7.98
N VAL A 34 -7.50 -8.30 6.85
CA VAL A 34 -7.92 -7.10 6.10
C VAL A 34 -9.40 -7.20 5.73
N LEU A 35 -9.83 -8.30 5.10
CA LEU A 35 -11.24 -8.49 4.73
C LEU A 35 -12.17 -8.43 5.95
N TRP A 36 -11.80 -9.12 7.03
CA TRP A 36 -12.59 -9.16 8.25
C TRP A 36 -12.74 -7.78 8.90
N THR A 37 -11.67 -6.99 8.99
CA THR A 37 -11.73 -5.63 9.54
C THR A 37 -12.56 -4.69 8.67
N HIS A 38 -12.53 -4.84 7.35
CA HIS A 38 -13.42 -4.12 6.43
C HIS A 38 -14.90 -4.48 6.63
N GLU A 39 -15.23 -5.75 6.82
CA GLU A 39 -16.60 -6.21 7.11
C GLU A 39 -17.12 -5.62 8.43
N LEU A 40 -16.25 -5.51 9.43
CA LEU A 40 -16.57 -4.88 10.72
C LEU A 40 -16.57 -3.34 10.67
N LYS A 41 -16.23 -2.73 9.53
CA LYS A 41 -16.08 -1.27 9.37
C LYS A 41 -15.05 -0.68 10.36
N LEU A 42 -14.03 -1.45 10.68
CA LEU A 42 -12.90 -1.07 11.54
C LEU A 42 -11.54 -1.39 10.88
N PRO A 43 -11.33 -1.06 9.59
CA PRO A 43 -10.01 -1.22 8.99
C PRO A 43 -9.01 -0.29 9.66
N ASP A 44 -7.77 -0.75 9.79
CA ASP A 44 -6.66 0.12 10.16
C ASP A 44 -6.34 1.07 9.01
N ILE A 45 -5.81 2.25 9.33
CA ILE A 45 -5.48 3.29 8.34
C ILE A 45 -4.42 2.84 7.33
N HIS A 46 -3.53 1.90 7.68
CA HIS A 46 -2.44 1.43 6.82
C HIS A 46 -2.92 0.55 5.67
N TRP A 47 -4.07 -0.12 5.82
CA TRP A 47 -4.67 -0.96 4.76
C TRP A 47 -6.10 -0.54 4.42
N LEU A 48 -6.53 0.65 4.84
CA LEU A 48 -7.73 1.28 4.36
C LEU A 48 -7.53 1.73 2.90
N SER A 49 -8.57 1.58 2.08
CA SER A 49 -8.57 2.12 0.71
C SER A 49 -8.25 3.62 0.74
N ILE A 50 -7.32 4.05 -0.11
CA ILE A 50 -6.86 5.43 -0.20
C ILE A 50 -8.03 6.36 -0.54
N PHE A 51 -8.93 5.95 -1.42
CA PHE A 51 -10.16 6.67 -1.73
C PHE A 51 -10.98 7.05 -0.47
N ASN A 52 -10.94 6.21 0.57
CA ASN A 52 -11.66 6.44 1.83
C ASN A 52 -10.84 7.21 2.88
N THR A 53 -9.61 7.62 2.56
CA THR A 53 -8.80 8.48 3.42
C THR A 53 -9.08 9.97 3.13
N CYS A 54 -8.85 10.85 4.10
CA CYS A 54 -9.23 12.28 3.97
C CYS A 54 -8.40 13.09 2.96
N HIS A 55 -7.23 12.60 2.54
CA HIS A 55 -6.23 13.42 1.84
C HIS A 55 -6.34 13.43 0.30
N PRO A 56 -6.65 12.34 -0.41
CA PRO A 56 -6.55 12.30 -1.87
C PRO A 56 -7.49 13.26 -2.59
N CYS A 57 -8.67 13.54 -2.04
CA CYS A 57 -9.62 14.46 -2.66
C CYS A 57 -9.34 15.94 -2.35
N PHE A 58 -8.45 16.21 -1.38
CA PHE A 58 -8.18 17.58 -0.92
C PHE A 58 -7.11 18.28 -1.77
N TYR A 59 -6.24 17.51 -2.42
CA TYR A 59 -5.15 18.04 -3.23
C TYR A 59 -5.47 17.97 -4.72
N HIS A 60 -5.01 18.98 -5.46
CA HIS A 60 -5.04 18.98 -6.91
C HIS A 60 -3.68 18.47 -7.38
N TYR A 61 -3.61 17.19 -7.75
CA TYR A 61 -2.37 16.59 -8.23
C TYR A 61 -2.11 17.01 -9.68
N ASP A 62 -0.94 17.59 -9.92
CA ASP A 62 -0.44 17.83 -11.29
C ASP A 62 0.05 16.53 -11.93
N TYR A 63 0.60 15.61 -11.11
CA TYR A 63 1.19 14.34 -11.56
C TYR A 63 0.90 13.22 -10.55
N VAL A 64 0.69 12.02 -11.07
CA VAL A 64 0.63 10.75 -10.34
C VAL A 64 1.63 9.82 -11.03
N ILE A 65 2.53 9.22 -10.25
CA ILE A 65 3.60 8.33 -10.76
C ILE A 65 3.44 6.92 -10.21
N HIS A 66 3.96 5.94 -10.92
CA HIS A 66 3.83 4.52 -10.62
C HIS A 66 5.19 3.95 -10.17
N LEU A 67 5.18 3.04 -9.20
CA LEU A 67 6.43 2.44 -8.71
C LEU A 67 7.09 1.55 -9.78
N GLU A 68 6.27 0.95 -10.64
CA GLU A 68 6.66 0.08 -11.73
C GLU A 68 7.45 0.82 -12.83
N THR A 69 7.21 2.11 -12.99
CA THR A 69 7.84 2.99 -13.99
C THR A 69 8.54 4.18 -13.35
N VAL A 70 8.87 4.07 -12.06
CA VAL A 70 9.33 5.22 -11.26
C VAL A 70 10.60 5.86 -11.83
N GLN A 71 11.50 5.08 -12.44
CA GLN A 71 12.71 5.62 -13.06
C GLN A 71 12.39 6.50 -14.28
N GLU A 72 11.44 6.07 -15.11
CA GLU A 72 10.98 6.80 -16.28
C GLU A 72 10.15 8.01 -15.87
N ASP A 73 9.13 7.83 -15.02
CA ASP A 73 8.21 8.88 -14.57
C ASP A 73 8.95 10.06 -13.94
N VAL A 74 9.94 9.76 -13.10
CA VAL A 74 10.76 10.77 -12.44
C VAL A 74 11.63 11.53 -13.43
N ARG A 75 12.24 10.84 -14.40
CA ARG A 75 13.06 11.47 -15.45
C ARG A 75 12.22 12.46 -16.24
N ASP A 76 11.02 12.04 -16.62
CA ASP A 76 10.09 12.87 -17.37
C ASP A 76 9.63 14.07 -16.52
N LEU A 77 9.30 13.87 -15.25
CA LEU A 77 8.91 14.94 -14.33
C LEU A 77 10.01 16.00 -14.14
N LEU A 78 11.27 15.60 -14.03
CA LEU A 78 12.40 16.54 -13.94
C LEU A 78 12.58 17.36 -15.21
N SER A 79 12.37 16.75 -16.38
CA SER A 79 12.42 17.46 -17.66
C SER A 79 11.33 18.52 -17.78
N LEU A 80 10.13 18.24 -17.25
CA LEU A 80 8.97 19.13 -17.29
C LEU A 80 9.09 20.31 -16.33
N THR A 81 9.70 20.10 -15.17
CA THR A 81 9.79 21.11 -14.10
C THR A 81 10.95 22.10 -14.28
N GLN A 82 11.72 22.00 -15.37
CA GLN A 82 12.97 22.76 -15.60
C GLN A 82 14.00 22.64 -14.48
N PHE A 83 13.79 21.69 -13.56
CA PHE A 83 14.71 21.39 -12.48
C PHE A 83 15.81 20.49 -13.07
N GLN A 84 16.89 21.14 -13.53
CA GLN A 84 18.07 20.44 -14.02
C GLN A 84 18.82 19.84 -12.84
N LEU A 85 18.32 18.74 -12.30
CA LEU A 85 19.16 17.86 -11.49
C LEU A 85 20.17 17.24 -12.44
N ASN A 86 21.44 17.59 -12.28
CA ASN A 86 22.51 16.80 -12.85
C ASN A 86 22.33 15.38 -12.32
N SER A 87 22.00 14.43 -13.19
CA SER A 87 21.75 13.03 -12.82
C SER A 87 22.91 12.39 -12.06
N ASP A 88 24.11 12.97 -12.18
CA ASP A 88 25.34 12.55 -11.53
C ASP A 88 25.47 13.06 -10.08
N GLU A 89 24.71 14.10 -9.70
CA GLU A 89 24.85 14.82 -8.43
C GLU A 89 23.77 14.40 -7.41
N TYR A 90 22.64 13.89 -7.89
CA TYR A 90 21.59 13.24 -7.10
C TYR A 90 21.20 11.91 -7.77
N PRO A 91 21.98 10.83 -7.55
CA PRO A 91 21.49 9.51 -7.90
C PRO A 91 20.16 9.32 -7.16
N PHE A 92 19.09 9.07 -7.91
CA PHE A 92 17.82 8.67 -7.30
C PHE A 92 18.13 7.57 -6.31
N PRO A 93 17.63 7.63 -5.06
CA PRO A 93 17.82 6.53 -4.14
C PRO A 93 17.35 5.31 -4.91
N ALA A 94 18.29 4.39 -5.16
CA ALA A 94 17.97 3.11 -5.73
C ALA A 94 16.70 2.67 -5.01
N LEU A 95 15.65 2.30 -5.77
CA LEU A 95 14.44 1.71 -5.21
C LEU A 95 14.89 0.89 -4.02
N HIS A 96 14.30 1.11 -2.85
CA HIS A 96 14.66 0.38 -1.66
C HIS A 96 14.28 -1.09 -1.91
N VAL A 97 15.09 -1.79 -2.69
CA VAL A 97 15.05 -3.22 -2.90
C VAL A 97 15.59 -3.70 -1.57
N THR A 98 14.66 -4.03 -0.67
CA THR A 98 14.99 -4.83 0.51
C THR A 98 15.93 -5.93 0.05
N LYS A 99 17.04 -6.13 0.76
CA LYS A 99 18.21 -6.97 0.37
C LYS A 99 17.89 -8.43 0.00
N GLU A 100 16.61 -8.82 -0.01
CA GLU A 100 16.07 -10.15 -0.29
C GLU A 100 15.09 -10.17 -1.51
N GLY A 101 14.74 -9.01 -2.08
CA GLY A 101 13.63 -8.87 -3.04
C GLY A 101 14.05 -8.89 -4.52
N THR A 102 14.60 -10.00 -5.01
CA THR A 102 14.52 -10.35 -6.44
C THR A 102 13.26 -11.13 -6.77
N SER A 103 12.45 -11.48 -5.77
CA SER A 103 11.13 -12.11 -5.95
C SER A 103 10.06 -11.04 -6.15
N SER A 104 9.36 -11.11 -7.28
CA SER A 104 8.09 -10.41 -7.46
C SER A 104 7.16 -10.69 -6.28
N ASP A 105 6.49 -9.64 -5.77
CA ASP A 105 5.47 -9.76 -4.71
C ASP A 105 4.35 -10.75 -5.05
N SER A 106 4.21 -11.10 -6.33
CA SER A 106 3.31 -12.16 -6.82
C SER A 106 3.44 -13.49 -6.06
N PHE A 107 4.61 -13.82 -5.51
CA PHE A 107 4.78 -15.02 -4.69
C PHE A 107 3.85 -15.04 -3.47
N TYR A 108 3.64 -13.90 -2.81
CA TYR A 108 2.73 -13.81 -1.67
C TYR A 108 1.28 -14.11 -2.05
N PHE A 109 0.89 -13.75 -3.28
CA PHE A 109 -0.46 -13.93 -3.80
C PHE A 109 -0.69 -15.29 -4.45
N ALA A 110 0.38 -16.05 -4.74
CA ALA A 110 0.32 -17.28 -5.54
C ALA A 110 -0.66 -18.33 -5.00
N ASN A 111 -0.82 -18.42 -3.67
CA ASN A 111 -1.68 -19.41 -3.02
C ASN A 111 -3.01 -18.84 -2.51
N ILE A 112 -3.32 -17.56 -2.78
CA ILE A 112 -4.55 -16.95 -2.30
C ILE A 112 -5.72 -17.40 -3.20
N PRO A 113 -6.80 -17.98 -2.63
CA PRO A 113 -7.93 -18.42 -3.45
C PRO A 113 -8.53 -17.27 -4.25
N SER A 114 -8.89 -17.50 -5.52
CA SER A 114 -9.37 -16.45 -6.42
C SER A 114 -10.60 -15.71 -5.88
N HIS A 115 -11.48 -16.39 -5.14
CA HIS A 115 -12.65 -15.76 -4.51
C HIS A 115 -12.27 -14.79 -3.36
N VAL A 116 -11.17 -15.06 -2.64
CA VAL A 116 -10.61 -14.15 -1.63
C VAL A 116 -10.01 -12.93 -2.33
N MET A 117 -9.24 -13.13 -3.40
CA MET A 117 -8.69 -12.02 -4.20
C MET A 117 -9.77 -11.16 -4.83
N GLN A 118 -10.90 -11.74 -5.28
CA GLN A 118 -12.03 -10.96 -5.77
C GLN A 118 -12.63 -10.06 -4.68
N ARG A 119 -12.70 -10.53 -3.43
CA ARG A 119 -13.16 -9.70 -2.30
C ARG A 119 -12.18 -8.57 -2.00
N ILE A 120 -10.87 -8.84 -2.01
CA ILE A 120 -9.84 -7.80 -1.88
C ILE A 120 -9.98 -6.77 -3.00
N PHE A 121 -10.16 -7.21 -4.24
CA PHE A 121 -10.39 -6.29 -5.35
C PHE A 121 -11.63 -5.41 -5.13
N HIS A 122 -12.72 -5.96 -4.60
CA HIS A 122 -13.91 -5.15 -4.29
C HIS A 122 -13.64 -4.09 -3.21
N VAL A 123 -12.80 -4.39 -2.22
CA VAL A 123 -12.37 -3.41 -1.20
C VAL A 123 -11.61 -2.24 -1.83
N TYR A 124 -10.71 -2.51 -2.78
CA TYR A 124 -9.82 -1.51 -3.38
C TYR A 124 -10.23 -1.05 -4.79
N ALA A 125 -11.42 -1.40 -5.28
CA ALA A 125 -11.82 -1.15 -6.66
C ALA A 125 -11.75 0.34 -7.06
N LEU A 126 -12.08 1.23 -6.12
CA LEU A 126 -11.99 2.68 -6.35
C LEU A 126 -10.55 3.18 -6.39
N ASP A 127 -9.64 2.58 -5.64
CA ASP A 127 -8.22 2.92 -5.67
C ASP A 127 -7.62 2.52 -7.03
N PHE A 128 -7.95 1.32 -7.53
CA PHE A 128 -7.56 0.89 -8.89
C PHE A 128 -7.98 1.90 -9.93
N LYS A 129 -9.24 2.36 -9.86
CA LYS A 129 -9.76 3.39 -10.77
C LYS A 129 -9.05 4.74 -10.59
N LEU A 130 -8.81 5.16 -9.34
CA LEU A 130 -8.20 6.44 -9.01
C LEU A 130 -6.77 6.55 -9.56
N PHE A 131 -6.01 5.45 -9.49
CA PHE A 131 -4.60 5.41 -9.91
C PHE A 131 -4.37 4.78 -11.29
N GLY A 132 -5.45 4.50 -12.04
CA GLY A 132 -5.36 4.02 -13.43
C GLY A 132 -4.91 2.56 -13.58
N TYR A 133 -4.99 1.74 -12.53
CA TYR A 133 -4.68 0.32 -12.59
C TYR A 133 -5.85 -0.50 -13.16
N SER A 134 -5.54 -1.47 -14.02
CA SER A 134 -6.51 -2.47 -14.48
C SER A 134 -6.53 -3.69 -13.56
N LYS A 135 -7.72 -4.28 -13.44
CA LYS A 135 -7.85 -5.60 -12.80
C LYS A 135 -7.31 -6.67 -13.74
N ASN A 136 -6.04 -7.02 -13.59
CA ASN A 136 -5.47 -8.20 -14.24
C ASN A 136 -5.49 -9.33 -13.20
N VAL A 137 -6.68 -9.88 -12.93
CA VAL A 137 -6.88 -11.05 -12.06
C VAL A 137 -7.26 -12.24 -12.90
#